data_AF-A0A3S3VA76-F1
#
_entry.id   AF-A0A3S3VA76-F1
#
_cell.length_a   1.000
_cell.length_b   1.000
_cell.length_c   1.000
_cell.angle_alpha   90.00
_cell.angle_beta   90.00
_cell.angle_gamma   90.00
#
_symmetry.space_group_name_H-M   'P 1'
#
loop_
_entity.id
_entity.type
_entity.pdbx_description
1 polymer ?
#
loop_
_entity_poly.entity_id
_entity_poly.type
_entity_poly.pdbx_seq_one_letter_code
_entity_poly.pdbx_strand_id
1 'polypeptide(L)'
;MRKAMLGLFLVVPLAWAGAAFSAEAPSARQQGIGGTVKVQANSVMRLPKRAQELRLRRVEIGEDAALLIPLEVSVLRIEELHMAKNARIGVAPGEERISIEVVSGRLADGSIISAPGATGTFRQSAGNGRDLTLRLQAVEVESLLLDARGGVGAPGYDGLDGASGKASGCLWGSALKGGDGQSGSDGGPGGAGGRIRLEVPGDFPLERLQTRLQGGVGGAGGKAGKPGAADNATGCWIYSVDAGRAGRSGEDGANGTNGSDGSLDVVRF
;
A
#
# COMPACT_ATOMS: atom_id res chain seq x y z
N MET A 1 52.56 -54.01 -44.76
CA MET A 1 52.11 -55.40 -44.80
C MET A 1 51.68 -55.84 -43.40
N ARG A 2 50.56 -56.55 -43.32
CA ARG A 2 49.81 -56.94 -42.12
C ARG A 2 50.64 -57.69 -41.06
N LYS A 3 50.37 -57.44 -39.78
CA LYS A 3 50.04 -58.52 -38.80
C LYS A 3 49.44 -57.93 -37.52
N ALA A 4 48.25 -58.44 -37.20
CA ALA A 4 47.53 -58.27 -35.95
C ALA A 4 47.77 -59.49 -35.07
N MET A 5 47.79 -59.31 -33.75
CA MET A 5 47.33 -60.28 -32.72
C MET A 5 47.43 -59.57 -31.36
N LEU A 6 46.30 -59.18 -30.76
CA LEU A 6 45.55 -59.89 -29.72
C LEU A 6 46.38 -60.26 -28.48
N GLY A 7 46.08 -59.58 -27.37
CA GLY A 7 46.58 -59.89 -26.04
C GLY A 7 45.60 -59.33 -24.99
N LEU A 8 44.62 -60.14 -24.64
CA LEU A 8 43.59 -59.92 -23.64
C LEU A 8 44.20 -60.08 -22.23
N PHE A 9 44.09 -59.07 -21.37
CA PHE A 9 44.32 -59.23 -19.92
C PHE A 9 43.16 -58.62 -19.13
N LEU A 10 42.48 -59.49 -18.41
CA LEU A 10 41.42 -59.24 -17.44
C LEU A 10 42.08 -59.01 -16.07
N VAL A 11 41.84 -57.86 -15.42
CA VAL A 11 41.99 -57.72 -13.96
C VAL A 11 40.94 -56.73 -13.41
N VAL A 12 39.89 -57.31 -12.81
CA VAL A 12 39.24 -57.05 -11.50
C VAL A 12 39.11 -55.60 -10.97
N PRO A 13 37.94 -55.22 -10.40
CA PRO A 13 37.53 -53.83 -10.19
C PRO A 13 38.02 -53.25 -8.86
N LEU A 14 38.32 -51.94 -8.84
CA LEU A 14 38.52 -51.19 -7.59
C LEU A 14 37.29 -50.33 -7.32
N ALA A 15 36.56 -50.72 -6.28
CA ALA A 15 35.48 -49.97 -5.69
C ALA A 15 35.97 -48.58 -5.24
N TRP A 16 35.36 -47.52 -5.78
CA TRP A 16 35.44 -46.18 -5.23
C TRP A 16 34.33 -46.00 -4.20
N ALA A 17 34.73 -46.01 -2.93
CA ALA A 17 33.88 -45.64 -1.81
C ALA A 17 33.90 -44.12 -1.60
N GLY A 18 32.72 -43.55 -1.35
CA GLY A 18 32.55 -42.46 -0.39
C GLY A 18 32.80 -41.04 -0.87
N ALA A 19 31.74 -40.36 -1.31
CA ALA A 19 31.36 -39.03 -0.81
C ALA A 19 30.06 -38.58 -1.52
N ALA A 20 28.93 -39.20 -1.17
CA ALA A 20 27.64 -38.57 -1.42
C ALA A 20 27.50 -37.41 -0.42
N PHE A 21 27.92 -36.22 -0.85
CA PHE A 21 27.58 -34.98 -0.17
C PHE A 21 26.06 -34.78 -0.37
N SER A 22 25.27 -35.38 0.51
CA SER A 22 23.89 -34.95 0.71
C SER A 22 23.97 -33.56 1.31
N ALA A 23 23.95 -32.54 0.44
CA ALA A 23 23.55 -31.21 0.82
C ALA A 23 22.05 -31.28 1.13
N GLU A 24 21.74 -31.74 2.35
CA GLU A 24 20.48 -31.46 3.02
C GLU A 24 20.35 -29.93 3.00
N ALA A 25 19.57 -29.41 2.06
CA ALA A 25 19.20 -28.02 2.05
C ALA A 25 18.55 -27.74 3.41
N PRO A 26 19.03 -26.77 4.20
CA PRO A 26 18.38 -26.43 5.45
C PRO A 26 16.96 -26.02 5.11
N SER A 27 16.01 -26.85 5.52
CA SER A 27 14.60 -26.61 5.43
C SER A 27 14.34 -25.19 5.91
N ALA A 28 13.69 -24.41 5.04
CA ALA A 28 13.25 -23.06 5.32
C ALA A 28 12.65 -23.03 6.73
N ARG A 29 13.22 -22.16 7.58
CA ARG A 29 12.86 -21.98 9.00
C ARG A 29 11.35 -22.05 9.18
N GLN A 30 10.88 -23.22 9.56
CA GLN A 30 9.49 -23.46 9.92
C GLN A 30 9.33 -23.00 11.38
N GLN A 31 9.28 -21.68 11.59
CA GLN A 31 8.85 -21.13 12.87
C GLN A 31 7.34 -20.87 12.80
N GLY A 32 6.57 -21.97 12.75
CA GLY A 32 5.13 -21.91 12.96
C GLY A 32 4.86 -21.55 14.42
N ILE A 33 4.38 -20.33 14.69
CA ILE A 33 3.76 -20.03 15.97
C ILE A 33 2.40 -20.74 15.98
N GLY A 34 2.36 -22.03 16.33
CA GLY A 34 1.15 -22.83 16.51
C GLY A 34 0.32 -22.38 17.73
N GLY A 35 0.04 -21.09 17.82
CA GLY A 35 -0.62 -20.43 18.94
C GLY A 35 -2.08 -20.12 18.66
N THR A 36 -2.81 -19.93 19.74
CA THR A 36 -4.15 -19.35 19.74
C THR A 36 -4.03 -17.83 19.86
N VAL A 37 -4.72 -17.10 19.00
CA VAL A 37 -4.84 -15.64 19.04
C VAL A 37 -6.27 -15.30 19.45
N LYS A 38 -6.42 -14.52 20.50
CA LYS A 38 -7.71 -14.04 20.96
C LYS A 38 -7.69 -12.52 21.06
N VAL A 39 -8.52 -11.86 20.26
CA VAL A 39 -8.72 -10.42 20.27
C VAL A 39 -9.99 -10.12 21.05
N GLN A 40 -9.88 -9.31 22.09
CA GLN A 40 -11.01 -8.96 22.95
C GLN A 40 -11.99 -8.04 22.19
N ALA A 41 -13.27 -8.04 22.57
CA ALA A 41 -14.25 -7.13 21.98
C ALA A 41 -13.80 -5.66 22.11
N ASN A 42 -14.10 -4.84 21.09
CA ASN A 42 -13.72 -3.42 21.02
C ASN A 42 -12.21 -3.17 21.16
N SER A 43 -11.37 -4.16 20.85
CA SER A 43 -9.92 -4.04 20.96
C SER A 43 -9.22 -4.30 19.62
N VAL A 44 -7.99 -3.81 19.52
CA VAL A 44 -7.13 -4.05 18.36
C VAL A 44 -5.91 -4.84 18.79
N MET A 45 -5.61 -5.92 18.07
CA MET A 45 -4.39 -6.70 18.27
C MET A 45 -3.58 -6.74 16.98
N ARG A 46 -2.27 -6.52 17.09
CA ARG A 46 -1.34 -6.64 15.97
C ARG A 46 -0.55 -7.94 16.08
N LEU A 47 -0.46 -8.69 14.98
CA LEU A 47 0.39 -9.87 14.92
C LEU A 47 1.89 -9.49 15.03
N PRO A 48 2.73 -10.39 15.57
CA PRO A 48 4.15 -10.13 15.72
C PRO A 48 4.87 -10.04 14.36
N LYS A 49 5.79 -9.08 14.22
CA LYS A 49 6.58 -8.81 13.00
C LYS A 49 7.77 -9.77 12.78
N ARG A 50 7.69 -11.03 13.25
CA ARG A 50 8.88 -11.90 13.37
C ARG A 50 8.99 -12.99 12.29
N ALA A 51 7.94 -13.22 11.51
CA ALA A 51 7.93 -14.28 10.51
C ALA A 51 7.11 -13.87 9.29
N GLN A 52 7.57 -14.29 8.10
CA GLN A 52 6.87 -14.10 6.84
C GLN A 52 5.68 -15.06 6.69
N GLU A 53 5.85 -16.28 7.20
CA GLU A 53 4.78 -17.28 7.29
C GLU A 53 4.34 -17.46 8.74
N LEU A 54 3.05 -17.26 9.00
CA LEU A 54 2.42 -17.49 10.30
C LEU A 54 1.38 -18.60 10.18
N ARG A 55 1.41 -19.55 11.12
CA ARG A 55 0.48 -20.68 11.18
C ARG A 55 -0.23 -20.69 12.51
N LEU A 56 -1.45 -20.17 12.56
CA LEU A 56 -2.25 -20.06 13.77
C LEU A 56 -3.24 -21.22 13.83
N ARG A 57 -3.36 -21.83 15.01
CA ARG A 57 -4.33 -22.92 15.22
C ARG A 57 -5.73 -22.38 15.36
N ARG A 58 -5.90 -21.33 16.16
CA ARG A 58 -7.19 -20.73 16.42
C ARG A 58 -7.09 -19.23 16.51
N VAL A 59 -7.97 -18.52 15.81
CA VAL A 59 -8.09 -17.07 15.83
C VAL A 59 -9.52 -16.72 16.22
N GLU A 60 -9.68 -16.11 17.39
CA GLU A 60 -10.97 -15.59 17.87
C GLU A 60 -10.91 -14.06 17.87
N ILE A 61 -11.75 -13.42 17.06
CA ILE A 61 -11.87 -11.96 16.98
C ILE A 61 -13.23 -11.58 17.58
N GLY A 62 -13.20 -10.88 18.72
CA GLY A 62 -14.40 -10.41 19.40
C GLY A 62 -15.20 -9.38 18.61
N GLU A 63 -16.37 -9.03 19.13
CA GLU A 63 -17.27 -8.05 18.51
C GLU A 63 -16.59 -6.68 18.39
N ASP A 64 -16.74 -6.04 17.23
CA ASP A 64 -16.10 -4.75 16.90
C ASP A 64 -14.58 -4.73 17.12
N ALA A 65 -13.94 -5.90 17.11
CA ALA A 65 -12.50 -6.04 17.31
C ALA A 65 -11.74 -6.12 15.98
N ALA A 66 -10.45 -5.76 16.00
CA ALA A 66 -9.62 -5.79 14.81
C ALA A 66 -8.31 -6.57 15.03
N LEU A 67 -8.01 -7.48 14.12
CA LEU A 67 -6.71 -8.14 13.99
C LEU A 67 -5.91 -7.46 12.88
N LEU A 68 -4.72 -6.95 13.20
CA LEU A 68 -3.83 -6.30 12.24
C LEU A 68 -2.68 -7.23 11.84
N ILE A 69 -2.58 -7.50 10.54
CA ILE A 69 -1.52 -8.27 9.90
C ILE A 69 -0.44 -7.30 9.41
N PRO A 70 0.79 -7.36 9.93
CA PRO A 70 1.90 -6.51 9.49
C PRO A 70 2.32 -6.78 8.03
N LEU A 71 3.05 -5.81 7.45
CA LEU A 71 3.57 -5.90 6.08
C LEU A 71 4.50 -7.09 5.90
N GLU A 72 5.24 -7.43 6.95
CA GLU A 72 6.26 -8.48 6.95
C GLU A 72 5.67 -9.89 6.76
N VAL A 73 4.35 -10.06 6.96
CA VAL A 73 3.65 -11.34 6.78
C VAL A 73 3.15 -11.44 5.34
N SER A 74 3.62 -12.46 4.62
CA SER A 74 3.21 -12.79 3.26
C SER A 74 2.26 -13.99 3.20
N VAL A 75 2.34 -14.90 4.18
CA VAL A 75 1.46 -16.08 4.26
C VAL A 75 0.91 -16.22 5.69
N LEU A 76 -0.41 -16.28 5.81
CA LEU A 76 -1.11 -16.54 7.06
C LEU A 76 -2.02 -17.75 6.90
N ARG A 77 -1.72 -18.84 7.60
CA ARG A 77 -2.54 -20.05 7.66
C ARG A 77 -3.27 -20.08 9.00
N ILE A 78 -4.57 -20.29 8.97
CA ILE A 78 -5.45 -20.36 10.13
C ILE A 78 -6.23 -21.67 10.06
N GLU A 79 -6.09 -22.54 11.07
CA GLU A 79 -6.86 -23.78 11.12
C GLU A 79 -8.34 -23.50 11.47
N GLU A 80 -8.58 -22.64 12.47
CA GLU A 80 -9.93 -22.27 12.92
C GLU A 80 -10.06 -20.75 13.11
N LEU A 81 -10.97 -20.11 12.36
CA LEU A 81 -11.24 -18.67 12.42
C LEU A 81 -12.66 -18.39 12.94
N HIS A 82 -12.76 -17.60 14.01
CA HIS A 82 -14.03 -17.11 14.53
C HIS A 82 -14.03 -15.59 14.51
N MET A 83 -14.87 -15.02 13.66
CA MET A 83 -15.11 -13.58 13.58
C MET A 83 -16.50 -13.29 14.13
N ALA A 84 -16.56 -12.59 15.26
CA ALA A 84 -17.81 -12.10 15.81
C ALA A 84 -18.36 -10.94 14.97
N LYS A 85 -19.51 -10.39 15.38
CA LYS A 85 -20.18 -9.31 14.66
C LYS A 85 -19.24 -8.11 14.47
N ASN A 86 -19.23 -7.53 13.26
CA ASN A 86 -18.39 -6.39 12.89
C ASN A 86 -16.87 -6.60 13.08
N ALA A 87 -16.41 -7.85 13.25
CA ALA A 87 -15.00 -8.15 13.42
C ALA A 87 -14.20 -7.85 12.14
N ARG A 88 -12.94 -7.45 12.32
CA ARG A 88 -12.11 -6.96 11.21
C ARG A 88 -10.74 -7.64 11.18
N ILE A 89 -10.29 -8.00 9.98
CA ILE A 89 -8.91 -8.36 9.71
C ILE A 89 -8.33 -7.29 8.78
N GLY A 90 -7.40 -6.51 9.30
CA GLY A 90 -6.71 -5.46 8.56
C GLY A 90 -5.30 -5.90 8.17
N VAL A 91 -5.00 -5.91 6.88
CA VAL A 91 -3.65 -6.11 6.35
C VAL A 91 -3.00 -4.74 6.17
N ALA A 92 -1.77 -4.61 6.68
CA ALA A 92 -0.99 -3.40 6.46
C ALA A 92 -0.74 -3.18 4.95
N PRO A 93 -0.84 -1.92 4.46
CA PRO A 93 -0.56 -1.60 3.07
C PRO A 93 0.82 -2.06 2.62
N GLY A 94 0.92 -2.53 1.38
CA GLY A 94 2.16 -3.03 0.79
C GLY A 94 1.99 -3.46 -0.65
N GLU A 95 3.11 -3.58 -1.37
CA GLU A 95 3.12 -3.98 -2.78
C GLU A 95 3.13 -5.50 -2.96
N GLU A 96 3.65 -6.24 -1.98
CA GLU A 96 3.73 -7.70 -2.06
C GLU A 96 2.38 -8.36 -1.77
N ARG A 97 2.00 -9.34 -2.60
CA ARG A 97 0.79 -10.13 -2.38
C ARG A 97 0.82 -10.86 -1.04
N ILE A 98 -0.32 -10.90 -0.36
CA ILE A 98 -0.53 -11.73 0.84
C ILE A 98 -1.45 -12.92 0.53
N SER A 99 -1.15 -14.08 1.10
CA SER A 99 -2.02 -15.25 1.10
C SER A 99 -2.59 -15.50 2.49
N ILE A 100 -3.92 -15.56 2.62
CA ILE A 100 -4.62 -15.93 3.83
C ILE A 100 -5.38 -17.22 3.55
N GLU A 101 -5.03 -18.29 4.27
CA GLU A 101 -5.65 -19.60 4.13
C GLU A 101 -6.39 -19.93 5.43
N VAL A 102 -7.69 -20.17 5.34
CA VAL A 102 -8.57 -20.54 6.46
C VAL A 102 -9.12 -21.93 6.21
N VAL A 103 -8.78 -22.88 7.08
CA VAL A 103 -9.24 -24.27 6.95
C VAL A 103 -10.69 -24.40 7.41
N SER A 104 -11.04 -23.81 8.56
CA SER A 104 -12.41 -23.85 9.06
C SER A 104 -12.76 -22.57 9.82
N GLY A 105 -14.05 -22.24 9.94
CA GLY A 105 -14.43 -21.08 10.72
C GLY A 105 -15.85 -20.58 10.54
N ARG A 106 -16.17 -19.52 11.27
CA ARG A 106 -17.42 -18.77 11.15
C ARG A 106 -17.15 -17.27 11.09
N LEU A 107 -17.77 -16.62 10.12
CA LEU A 107 -17.77 -15.17 9.94
C LEU A 107 -19.19 -14.67 10.17
N ALA A 108 -19.40 -14.01 11.31
CA ALA A 108 -20.67 -13.38 11.64
C ALA A 108 -20.92 -12.14 10.78
N ASP A 109 -22.14 -11.60 10.89
CA ASP A 109 -22.54 -10.37 10.21
C ASP A 109 -21.55 -9.21 10.36
N GLY A 110 -21.36 -8.46 9.27
CA GLY A 110 -20.45 -7.31 9.23
C GLY A 110 -18.96 -7.65 9.26
N SER A 111 -18.55 -8.91 9.01
CA SER A 111 -17.13 -9.28 8.97
C SER A 111 -16.40 -8.58 7.81
N ILE A 112 -15.23 -8.01 8.09
CA ILE A 112 -14.44 -7.27 7.09
C ILE A 112 -13.02 -7.83 7.02
N ILE A 113 -12.55 -8.11 5.80
CA ILE A 113 -11.13 -8.35 5.52
C ILE A 113 -10.66 -7.23 4.60
N SER A 114 -9.74 -6.40 5.09
CA SER A 114 -9.28 -5.20 4.39
C SER A 114 -7.78 -5.24 4.14
N ALA A 115 -7.35 -4.99 2.91
CA ALA A 115 -5.97 -4.83 2.48
C ALA A 115 -5.81 -3.52 1.66
N PRO A 116 -6.09 -2.35 2.26
CA PRO A 116 -6.12 -1.07 1.57
C PRO A 116 -4.71 -0.59 1.18
N GLY A 117 -4.66 0.29 0.19
CA GLY A 117 -3.45 1.00 -0.19
C GLY A 117 -3.08 2.12 0.78
N ALA A 118 -1.79 2.49 0.80
CA ALA A 118 -1.30 3.55 1.66
C ALA A 118 -1.73 4.93 1.12
N THR A 119 -2.26 5.80 1.98
CA THR A 119 -2.53 7.18 1.59
C THR A 119 -1.23 7.93 1.28
N GLY A 120 -1.23 8.66 0.17
CA GLY A 120 -0.13 9.53 -0.23
C GLY A 120 0.08 10.69 0.74
N THR A 121 1.33 11.07 0.90
CA THR A 121 1.78 12.23 1.68
C THR A 121 2.71 13.06 0.82
N PHE A 122 3.05 14.26 1.28
CA PHE A 122 4.05 15.12 0.63
C PHE A 122 5.40 14.43 0.35
N ARG A 123 5.74 13.36 1.10
CA ARG A 123 7.01 12.62 0.95
C ARG A 123 6.86 11.28 0.24
N GLN A 124 5.65 10.76 0.10
CA GLN A 124 5.43 9.40 -0.37
C GLN A 124 4.17 9.33 -1.21
N SER A 125 4.27 8.76 -2.40
CA SER A 125 3.13 8.53 -3.28
C SER A 125 2.10 7.59 -2.65
N ALA A 126 0.86 7.66 -3.15
CA ALA A 126 -0.16 6.70 -2.76
C ALA A 126 0.25 5.27 -3.16
N GLY A 127 -0.01 4.33 -2.26
CA GLY A 127 0.19 2.91 -2.50
C GLY A 127 -1.04 2.27 -3.15
N ASN A 128 -0.80 1.20 -3.90
CA ASN A 128 -1.88 0.39 -4.46
C ASN A 128 -2.58 -0.40 -3.35
N GLY A 129 -3.84 -0.76 -3.59
CA GLY A 129 -4.52 -1.79 -2.80
C GLY A 129 -3.70 -3.08 -2.87
N ARG A 130 -3.47 -3.71 -1.72
CA ARG A 130 -2.58 -4.87 -1.66
C ARG A 130 -3.28 -6.09 -2.24
N ASP A 131 -2.62 -6.77 -3.17
CA ASP A 131 -3.13 -8.03 -3.74
C ASP A 131 -3.33 -9.08 -2.64
N LEU A 132 -4.49 -9.73 -2.63
CA LEU A 132 -4.89 -10.71 -1.61
C LEU A 132 -5.33 -12.02 -2.27
N THR A 133 -4.71 -13.13 -1.88
CA THR A 133 -5.29 -14.45 -2.09
C THR A 133 -5.97 -14.88 -0.80
N LEU A 134 -7.28 -15.12 -0.84
CA LEU A 134 -8.05 -15.60 0.29
C LEU A 134 -8.60 -16.98 -0.04
N ARG A 135 -8.14 -18.00 0.67
CA ARG A 135 -8.65 -19.37 0.54
C ARG A 135 -9.47 -19.74 1.77
N LEU A 136 -10.75 -20.02 1.57
CA LEU A 136 -11.66 -20.49 2.61
C LEU A 136 -12.05 -21.94 2.28
N GLN A 137 -11.90 -22.88 3.21
CA GLN A 137 -12.24 -24.29 2.96
C GLN A 137 -13.57 -24.69 3.59
N ALA A 138 -13.69 -24.69 4.91
CA ALA A 138 -14.93 -25.05 5.61
C ALA A 138 -15.41 -23.87 6.46
N VAL A 139 -15.81 -22.78 5.79
CA VAL A 139 -16.10 -21.51 6.45
C VAL A 139 -17.55 -21.09 6.25
N GLU A 140 -18.29 -20.98 7.35
CA GLU A 140 -19.64 -20.41 7.37
C GLU A 140 -19.57 -18.89 7.34
N VAL A 141 -20.27 -18.24 6.42
CA VAL A 141 -20.25 -16.78 6.27
C VAL A 141 -21.68 -16.24 6.32
N GLU A 142 -21.95 -15.29 7.21
CA GLU A 142 -23.19 -14.52 7.22
C GLU A 142 -23.09 -13.28 6.32
N SER A 143 -22.01 -12.52 6.45
CA SER A 143 -21.69 -11.37 5.61
C SER A 143 -20.19 -11.14 5.61
N LEU A 144 -19.59 -10.95 4.43
CA LEU A 144 -18.17 -10.69 4.28
C LEU A 144 -17.94 -9.53 3.31
N LEU A 145 -17.27 -8.48 3.79
CA LEU A 145 -16.76 -7.40 2.97
C LEU A 145 -15.26 -7.58 2.72
N LEU A 146 -14.87 -7.63 1.45
CA LEU A 146 -13.47 -7.58 1.03
C LEU A 146 -13.12 -6.17 0.54
N ASP A 147 -12.23 -5.47 1.26
CA ASP A 147 -11.77 -4.12 0.91
C ASP A 147 -10.31 -4.16 0.46
N ALA A 148 -10.04 -3.83 -0.80
CA ALA A 148 -8.69 -3.63 -1.32
C ALA A 148 -8.61 -2.32 -2.12
N ARG A 149 -9.24 -1.26 -1.61
CA ARG A 149 -9.20 0.06 -2.27
C ARG A 149 -7.79 0.63 -2.35
N GLY A 150 -7.54 1.38 -3.42
CA GLY A 150 -6.30 2.14 -3.59
C GLY A 150 -6.17 3.30 -2.60
N GLY A 151 -4.94 3.68 -2.31
CA GLY A 151 -4.66 4.83 -1.45
C GLY A 151 -5.00 6.16 -2.12
N VAL A 152 -5.44 7.15 -1.35
CA VAL A 152 -5.69 8.52 -1.86
C VAL A 152 -4.37 9.18 -2.24
N GLY A 153 -4.33 9.87 -3.38
CA GLY A 153 -3.17 10.58 -3.91
C GLY A 153 -2.61 11.64 -2.95
N ALA A 154 -1.30 11.89 -3.05
CA ALA A 154 -0.64 12.89 -2.23
C ALA A 154 -1.12 14.31 -2.59
N PRO A 155 -1.35 15.20 -1.60
CA PRO A 155 -1.68 16.59 -1.90
C PRO A 155 -0.50 17.33 -2.55
N GLY A 156 -0.82 18.27 -3.43
CA GLY A 156 0.14 19.22 -3.98
C GLY A 156 0.58 20.27 -2.96
N TYR A 157 1.73 20.90 -3.21
CA TYR A 157 2.27 21.98 -2.39
C TYR A 157 1.64 23.32 -2.79
N ASP A 158 1.25 24.11 -1.80
CA ASP A 158 0.83 25.49 -2.03
C ASP A 158 2.02 26.34 -2.53
N GLY A 159 1.73 27.21 -3.48
CA GLY A 159 2.68 28.19 -3.99
C GLY A 159 2.99 29.26 -2.96
N LEU A 160 4.25 29.70 -2.91
CA LEU A 160 4.67 30.78 -2.02
C LEU A 160 4.15 32.13 -2.52
N ASP A 161 3.69 32.96 -1.59
CA ASP A 161 3.30 34.33 -1.88
C ASP A 161 4.50 35.17 -2.35
N GLY A 162 4.24 36.06 -3.30
CA GLY A 162 5.22 37.00 -3.80
C GLY A 162 5.63 38.03 -2.75
N ALA A 163 6.91 38.35 -2.69
CA ALA A 163 7.39 39.40 -1.79
C ALA A 163 6.79 40.76 -2.17
N SER A 164 6.46 41.60 -1.18
CA SER A 164 5.94 42.94 -1.46
C SER A 164 7.00 43.81 -2.16
N GLY A 165 6.53 44.71 -3.03
CA GLY A 165 7.37 45.72 -3.65
C GLY A 165 7.98 46.65 -2.60
N LYS A 166 9.07 47.33 -2.96
CA LYS A 166 9.76 48.28 -2.07
C LYS A 166 9.59 49.68 -2.61
N ALA A 167 8.99 50.55 -1.80
CA ALA A 167 8.89 51.97 -2.08
C ALA A 167 10.26 52.61 -2.24
N SER A 168 10.37 53.54 -3.18
CA SER A 168 11.60 54.31 -3.41
C SER A 168 11.77 55.41 -2.35
N GLY A 169 13.02 55.75 -2.06
CA GLY A 169 13.36 56.92 -1.24
C GLY A 169 13.51 58.18 -2.09
N CYS A 170 13.30 59.36 -1.48
CA CYS A 170 13.43 60.68 -2.14
C CYS A 170 14.87 61.12 -2.47
N LEU A 171 15.84 60.22 -2.31
CA LEU A 171 17.27 60.49 -2.45
C LEU A 171 17.89 59.78 -3.66
N TRP A 172 17.07 59.39 -4.64
CA TRP A 172 17.39 58.60 -5.85
C TRP A 172 17.10 57.09 -5.70
N GLY A 173 16.00 56.65 -6.33
CA GLY A 173 15.65 55.24 -6.48
C GLY A 173 14.38 55.07 -7.30
N SER A 174 14.28 53.96 -8.03
CA SER A 174 13.02 53.52 -8.62
C SER A 174 12.29 52.59 -7.64
N ALA A 175 10.97 52.61 -7.69
CA ALA A 175 10.16 51.64 -6.97
C ALA A 175 10.43 50.22 -7.49
N LEU A 176 10.54 49.25 -6.58
CA LEU A 176 10.71 47.85 -6.95
C LEU A 176 9.35 47.17 -7.06
N LYS A 177 9.11 46.55 -8.21
CA LYS A 177 7.93 45.71 -8.46
C LYS A 177 7.80 44.63 -7.37
N GLY A 178 6.58 44.37 -6.92
CA GLY A 178 6.25 43.20 -6.12
C GLY A 178 6.60 41.89 -6.85
N GLY A 179 7.08 40.91 -6.08
CA GLY A 179 7.37 39.58 -6.58
C GLY A 179 6.10 38.87 -7.06
N ASP A 180 6.23 38.07 -8.10
CA ASP A 180 5.15 37.19 -8.55
C ASP A 180 5.00 36.05 -7.50
N GLY A 181 3.75 35.65 -7.23
CA GLY A 181 3.46 34.44 -6.46
C GLY A 181 3.83 33.19 -7.25
N GLN A 182 4.22 32.14 -6.56
CA GLN A 182 4.53 30.85 -7.19
C GLN A 182 3.23 30.08 -7.46
N SER A 183 3.22 29.27 -8.51
CA SER A 183 2.12 28.31 -8.74
C SER A 183 2.16 27.19 -7.70
N GLY A 184 0.98 26.66 -7.38
CA GLY A 184 0.87 25.42 -6.62
C GLY A 184 1.33 24.23 -7.45
N SER A 185 1.76 23.16 -6.78
CA SER A 185 2.07 21.89 -7.49
C SER A 185 0.81 21.07 -7.69
N ASP A 186 0.81 20.22 -8.71
CA ASP A 186 -0.25 19.25 -8.92
C ASP A 186 -0.32 18.23 -7.77
N GLY A 187 -1.52 17.68 -7.57
CA GLY A 187 -1.73 16.54 -6.69
C GLY A 187 -1.19 15.24 -7.31
N GLY A 188 -0.70 14.34 -6.47
CA GLY A 188 -0.25 13.02 -6.89
C GLY A 188 -1.43 12.11 -7.30
N PRO A 189 -1.19 11.13 -8.19
CA PRO A 189 -2.23 10.17 -8.57
C PRO A 189 -2.66 9.30 -7.39
N GLY A 190 -3.92 8.84 -7.40
CA GLY A 190 -4.40 7.81 -6.49
C GLY A 190 -3.85 6.44 -6.85
N GLY A 191 -3.67 5.57 -5.84
CA GLY A 191 -3.21 4.19 -6.04
C GLY A 191 -4.28 3.34 -6.74
N ALA A 192 -3.87 2.32 -7.49
CA ALA A 192 -4.82 1.37 -8.07
C ALA A 192 -5.50 0.52 -6.99
N GLY A 193 -6.71 0.03 -7.25
CA GLY A 193 -7.35 -1.01 -6.43
C GLY A 193 -6.59 -2.34 -6.53
N GLY A 194 -6.58 -3.10 -5.45
CA GLY A 194 -5.91 -4.39 -5.36
C GLY A 194 -6.68 -5.50 -6.08
N ARG A 195 -5.97 -6.58 -6.43
CA ARG A 195 -6.59 -7.79 -7.01
C ARG A 195 -6.81 -8.81 -5.92
N ILE A 196 -8.05 -9.27 -5.79
CA ILE A 196 -8.43 -10.30 -4.84
C ILE A 196 -8.69 -11.60 -5.58
N ARG A 197 -8.00 -12.66 -5.20
CA ARG A 197 -8.30 -14.03 -5.62
C ARG A 197 -8.96 -14.78 -4.46
N LEU A 198 -10.24 -15.06 -4.60
CA LEU A 198 -11.04 -15.78 -3.61
C LEU A 198 -11.16 -17.25 -4.03
N GLU A 199 -10.56 -18.14 -3.25
CA GLU A 199 -10.64 -19.59 -3.44
C GLU A 199 -11.61 -20.19 -2.42
N VAL A 200 -12.73 -20.73 -2.88
CA VAL A 200 -13.83 -21.23 -2.02
C VAL A 200 -14.38 -22.54 -2.55
N PRO A 201 -15.08 -23.35 -1.74
CA PRO A 201 -15.72 -24.56 -2.24
C PRO A 201 -16.91 -24.25 -3.17
N GLY A 202 -17.35 -25.27 -3.90
CA GLY A 202 -18.51 -25.19 -4.80
C GLY A 202 -19.81 -24.66 -4.18
N ASP A 203 -20.06 -24.89 -2.89
CA ASP A 203 -21.27 -24.52 -2.17
C ASP A 203 -21.19 -23.17 -1.44
N PHE A 204 -20.09 -22.44 -1.59
CA PHE A 204 -19.92 -21.15 -0.90
C PHE A 204 -20.94 -20.09 -1.37
N PRO A 205 -21.63 -19.40 -0.44
CA PRO A 205 -22.69 -18.43 -0.73
C PRO A 205 -22.10 -17.07 -1.13
N LEU A 206 -21.87 -16.87 -2.43
CA LEU A 206 -21.29 -15.62 -2.96
C LEU A 206 -22.23 -14.42 -2.81
N GLU A 207 -23.52 -14.62 -2.65
CA GLU A 207 -24.50 -13.56 -2.40
C GLU A 207 -24.27 -12.81 -1.08
N ARG A 208 -23.51 -13.41 -0.15
CA ARG A 208 -23.12 -12.82 1.14
C ARG A 208 -21.80 -12.04 1.06
N LEU A 209 -21.17 -12.02 -0.12
CA LEU A 209 -19.91 -11.35 -0.38
C LEU A 209 -20.16 -9.94 -0.93
N GLN A 210 -19.50 -8.96 -0.34
CA GLN A 210 -19.41 -7.60 -0.86
C GLN A 210 -17.95 -7.25 -1.13
N THR A 211 -17.71 -6.39 -2.13
CA THR A 211 -16.36 -5.97 -2.47
C THR A 211 -16.23 -4.45 -2.57
N ARG A 212 -15.06 -3.95 -2.17
CA ARG A 212 -14.62 -2.58 -2.32
C ARG A 212 -13.23 -2.59 -2.94
N LEU A 213 -13.18 -2.44 -4.25
CA LEU A 213 -11.95 -2.55 -5.04
C LEU A 213 -11.66 -1.25 -5.79
N GLN A 214 -12.31 -0.16 -5.42
CA GLN A 214 -12.18 1.10 -6.14
C GLN A 214 -10.75 1.63 -6.08
N GLY A 215 -10.30 2.22 -7.18
CA GLY A 215 -9.07 3.00 -7.21
C GLY A 215 -9.12 4.16 -6.20
N GLY A 216 -7.95 4.57 -5.73
CA GLY A 216 -7.81 5.72 -4.86
C GLY A 216 -8.15 7.01 -5.61
N VAL A 217 -8.75 7.96 -4.92
CA VAL A 217 -8.99 9.30 -5.47
C VAL A 217 -7.65 10.03 -5.61
N GLY A 218 -7.48 10.81 -6.68
CA GLY A 218 -6.30 11.66 -6.86
C GLY A 218 -6.17 12.72 -5.76
N GLY A 219 -4.92 13.13 -5.48
CA GLY A 219 -4.65 14.17 -4.50
C GLY A 219 -5.14 15.54 -4.95
N ALA A 220 -5.51 16.39 -4.01
CA ALA A 220 -5.86 17.77 -4.32
C ALA A 220 -4.63 18.55 -4.82
N GLY A 221 -4.79 19.39 -5.84
CA GLY A 221 -3.76 20.33 -6.26
C GLY A 221 -3.49 21.41 -5.19
N GLY A 222 -2.26 21.89 -5.15
CA GLY A 222 -1.86 22.98 -4.26
C GLY A 222 -2.41 24.31 -4.73
N LYS A 223 -2.65 25.24 -3.80
CA LYS A 223 -3.17 26.57 -4.10
C LYS A 223 -2.09 27.48 -4.66
N ALA A 224 -2.48 28.41 -5.53
CA ALA A 224 -1.61 29.47 -6.00
C ALA A 224 -1.14 30.39 -4.86
N GLY A 225 0.13 30.78 -4.94
CA GLY A 225 0.67 31.88 -4.16
C GLY A 225 0.13 33.21 -4.66
N LYS A 226 -0.19 34.10 -3.72
CA LYS A 226 -0.72 35.43 -4.00
C LYS A 226 0.37 36.35 -4.60
N PRO A 227 -0.01 37.33 -5.42
CA PRO A 227 0.93 38.34 -5.89
C PRO A 227 1.47 39.17 -4.71
N GLY A 228 2.75 39.55 -4.78
CA GLY A 228 3.29 40.57 -3.91
C GLY A 228 2.62 41.92 -4.16
N ALA A 229 2.30 42.63 -3.07
CA ALA A 229 1.65 43.94 -3.16
C ALA A 229 2.51 44.94 -3.95
N ALA A 230 1.84 45.84 -4.67
CA ALA A 230 2.44 47.05 -5.22
C ALA A 230 2.93 47.95 -4.07
N ASP A 231 3.98 48.73 -4.30
CA ASP A 231 4.30 49.86 -3.44
C ASP A 231 3.50 51.11 -3.83
N ASN A 232 3.41 52.06 -2.91
CA ASN A 232 2.71 53.32 -3.16
C ASN A 232 3.65 54.33 -3.81
N ALA A 233 3.10 55.16 -4.71
CA ALA A 233 3.83 56.28 -5.28
C ALA A 233 4.32 57.21 -4.16
N THR A 234 5.59 57.61 -4.23
CA THR A 234 6.21 58.46 -3.21
C THR A 234 6.34 59.88 -3.74
N GLY A 235 5.61 60.81 -3.11
CA GLY A 235 5.71 62.25 -3.42
C GLY A 235 6.90 62.87 -2.70
N CYS A 236 7.88 63.36 -3.46
CA CYS A 236 9.03 64.10 -2.93
C CYS A 236 8.85 65.59 -3.22
N TRP A 237 9.55 66.44 -2.45
CA TRP A 237 9.31 67.89 -2.45
C TRP A 237 9.48 68.58 -3.82
N ILE A 238 10.31 68.00 -4.70
CA ILE A 238 10.64 68.58 -6.02
C ILE A 238 10.18 67.67 -7.19
N TYR A 239 9.82 66.42 -6.92
CA TYR A 239 9.41 65.44 -7.94
C TYR A 239 8.64 64.26 -7.30
N SER A 240 7.99 63.41 -8.09
CA SER A 240 7.37 62.16 -7.62
C SER A 240 8.07 60.94 -8.20
N VAL A 241 8.08 59.83 -7.45
CA VAL A 241 8.44 58.52 -7.98
C VAL A 241 7.19 57.68 -8.10
N ASP A 242 6.98 57.13 -9.30
CA ASP A 242 5.86 56.23 -9.58
C ASP A 242 5.90 54.98 -8.69
N ALA A 243 4.71 54.49 -8.37
CA ALA A 243 4.51 53.21 -7.71
C ALA A 243 5.10 52.07 -8.55
N GLY A 244 5.79 51.14 -7.89
CA GLY A 244 6.11 49.85 -8.49
C GLY A 244 4.86 48.98 -8.57
N ARG A 245 4.79 48.19 -9.64
CA ARG A 245 3.60 47.36 -9.92
C ARG A 245 3.54 46.18 -8.95
N ALA A 246 2.33 45.68 -8.70
CA ALA A 246 2.14 44.41 -8.01
C ALA A 246 2.73 43.25 -8.83
N GLY A 247 3.03 42.15 -8.14
CA GLY A 247 3.31 40.88 -8.78
C GLY A 247 2.10 40.29 -9.50
N ARG A 248 2.31 39.15 -10.15
CA ARG A 248 1.24 38.28 -10.66
C ARG A 248 0.95 37.16 -9.67
N SER A 249 -0.30 36.70 -9.64
CA SER A 249 -0.64 35.47 -8.91
C SER A 249 -0.02 34.27 -9.60
N GLY A 250 0.30 33.24 -8.83
CA GLY A 250 0.53 31.91 -9.38
C GLY A 250 -0.76 31.28 -9.92
N GLU A 251 -0.63 30.07 -10.43
CA GLU A 251 -1.75 29.22 -10.85
C GLU A 251 -1.98 28.10 -9.82
N ASP A 252 -3.24 27.66 -9.67
CA ASP A 252 -3.56 26.50 -8.84
C ASP A 252 -3.05 25.22 -9.53
N GLY A 253 -2.55 24.28 -8.73
CA GLY A 253 -2.18 22.96 -9.22
C GLY A 253 -3.42 22.16 -9.64
N ALA A 254 -3.25 21.26 -10.60
CA ALA A 254 -4.29 20.33 -11.00
C ALA A 254 -4.49 19.23 -9.94
N ASN A 255 -5.70 18.69 -9.85
CA ASN A 255 -5.95 17.48 -9.07
C ASN A 255 -5.30 16.27 -9.74
N GLY A 256 -4.79 15.36 -8.93
CA GLY A 256 -4.24 14.10 -9.40
C GLY A 256 -5.31 13.23 -10.08
N THR A 257 -4.87 12.31 -10.93
CA THR A 257 -5.75 11.33 -11.54
C THR A 257 -6.21 10.29 -10.53
N ASN A 258 -7.43 9.77 -10.69
CA ASN A 258 -7.90 8.64 -9.91
C ASN A 258 -7.17 7.35 -10.35
N GLY A 259 -6.91 6.47 -9.39
CA GLY A 259 -6.38 5.14 -9.66
C GLY A 259 -7.39 4.28 -10.42
N SER A 260 -6.89 3.25 -11.11
CA SER A 260 -7.75 2.24 -11.73
C SER A 260 -8.40 1.36 -10.67
N ASP A 261 -9.62 0.88 -10.95
CA ASP A 261 -10.27 -0.12 -10.10
C ASP A 261 -9.52 -1.46 -10.13
N GLY A 262 -9.61 -2.19 -9.03
CA GLY A 262 -9.09 -3.55 -8.87
C GLY A 262 -10.03 -4.61 -9.44
N SER A 263 -9.75 -5.87 -9.15
CA SER A 263 -10.54 -7.00 -9.65
C SER A 263 -10.73 -8.09 -8.61
N LEU A 264 -11.85 -8.82 -8.73
CA LEU A 264 -12.13 -10.03 -7.98
C LEU A 264 -12.10 -11.22 -8.93
N ASP A 265 -11.25 -12.19 -8.64
CA ASP A 265 -11.21 -13.50 -9.29
C ASP A 265 -11.73 -14.55 -8.29
N VAL A 266 -12.77 -15.28 -8.66
CA VAL A 266 -13.38 -16.30 -7.80
C VAL A 266 -13.08 -17.68 -8.37
N VAL A 267 -12.32 -18.47 -7.63
CA VAL A 267 -11.95 -19.84 -7.98
C VAL A 267 -12.72 -20.79 -7.07
N ARG A 268 -13.54 -21.66 -7.68
CA ARG A 268 -14.21 -22.73 -6.96
C ARG A 268 -13.43 -24.04 -7.07
N PHE A 269 -13.32 -24.78 -5.98
CA PHE A 269 -12.69 -26.11 -5.94
C PHE A 269 -13.60 -27.16 -5.29
#